data_AF-A0A1B8S5S4-F1
#
_entry.id   AF-A0A1B8S5S4-F1
#
_cell.length_a   1.000
_cell.length_b   1.000
_cell.length_c   1.000
_cell.angle_alpha   90.00
_cell.angle_beta   90.00
_cell.angle_gamma   90.00
#
_symmetry.space_group_name_H-M   'P 1'
#
loop_
_entity.id
_entity.type
_entity.pdbx_description
1 polymer ?
#
loop_
_entity_poly.entity_id
_entity_poly.type
_entity_poly.pdbx_seq_one_letter_code
_entity_poly.pdbx_strand_id
1 'polypeptide(L)'
;MLHAAAACLFCGLLALFWSVAAVAAGDGEPERPPAGLMWNRSGLPAVFPLQVRTPEGDDYFLVLSGSKGDALAAYIRGGKFFKVLVPPGRYALRFAGGAGWLGEARLFGPDTGFFELPEPLEFAVRGTGIKAGHMVTLTRELPRGGLRAEVEGQFVCQVASLEGMAPQQAVPQGRRGFGLGGDAQARAGLHLRWRLRLTGVEPGTPDARWQRSLFVLESPNLRRHPPNTTEPGQPQVQTGYRSYSVRSLYCG
;
A
#
# COMPACT_ATOMS: atom_id res chain seq x y z
N MET A 1 -52.11 -74.64 -17.86
CA MET A 1 -51.87 -73.78 -19.04
C MET A 1 -52.20 -72.36 -18.61
N LEU A 2 -51.25 -71.60 -18.08
CA LEU A 2 -50.16 -70.86 -18.75
C LEU A 2 -50.59 -69.43 -19.16
N HIS A 3 -49.69 -68.48 -18.86
CA HIS A 3 -49.64 -67.04 -19.18
C HIS A 3 -50.34 -66.12 -18.18
N ALA A 4 -49.72 -65.12 -17.54
CA ALA A 4 -48.33 -64.63 -17.51
C ALA A 4 -48.29 -63.57 -16.39
N ALA A 5 -47.57 -63.75 -15.29
CA ALA A 5 -46.25 -63.16 -15.05
C ALA A 5 -45.77 -62.16 -16.12
N ALA A 6 -46.02 -60.86 -15.93
CA ALA A 6 -45.14 -59.76 -16.39
C ALA A 6 -45.76 -58.38 -16.08
N ALA A 7 -45.63 -57.91 -14.84
CA ALA A 7 -45.53 -56.48 -14.54
C ALA A 7 -44.94 -56.24 -13.14
N CYS A 8 -43.98 -57.09 -12.74
CA CYS A 8 -42.90 -56.60 -11.90
C CYS A 8 -42.07 -55.62 -12.73
N LEU A 9 -41.53 -54.60 -12.06
CA LEU A 9 -40.52 -53.66 -12.56
C LEU A 9 -41.06 -52.51 -13.41
N PHE A 10 -41.75 -51.50 -12.85
CA PHE A 10 -41.56 -50.12 -13.37
C PHE A 10 -41.98 -48.95 -12.46
N CYS A 11 -42.37 -49.16 -11.20
CA CYS A 11 -42.62 -48.03 -10.28
C CYS A 11 -41.79 -48.06 -8.99
N GLY A 12 -40.81 -48.97 -8.89
CA GLY A 12 -39.78 -48.91 -7.85
C GLY A 12 -38.62 -47.95 -8.18
N LEU A 13 -38.64 -47.31 -9.36
CA LEU A 13 -37.54 -46.48 -9.87
C LEU A 13 -37.76 -44.96 -9.72
N LEU A 14 -38.91 -44.53 -9.16
CA LEU A 14 -39.20 -43.12 -8.90
C LEU A 14 -38.99 -42.70 -7.43
N ALA A 15 -38.49 -43.62 -6.59
CA ALA A 15 -38.19 -43.37 -5.18
C ALA A 15 -36.68 -43.27 -4.89
N LEU A 16 -35.83 -43.15 -5.92
CA LEU A 16 -34.36 -43.18 -5.77
C LEU A 16 -33.63 -41.96 -6.38
N PHE A 17 -34.36 -40.88 -6.67
CA PHE A 17 -33.80 -39.66 -7.27
C PHE A 17 -34.13 -38.39 -6.48
N TRP A 18 -34.22 -38.51 -5.15
CA TRP A 18 -34.02 -37.37 -4.25
C TRP A 18 -32.70 -37.56 -3.52
N SER A 19 -31.62 -37.61 -4.30
CA SER A 19 -30.28 -37.39 -3.82
C SER A 19 -30.21 -35.94 -3.34
N VAL A 20 -30.39 -35.74 -2.03
CA VAL A 20 -29.98 -34.52 -1.35
C VAL A 20 -28.49 -34.37 -1.61
N ALA A 21 -28.14 -33.49 -2.55
CA ALA A 21 -26.78 -33.03 -2.72
C ALA A 21 -26.43 -32.25 -1.45
N ALA A 22 -25.82 -32.94 -0.48
CA ALA A 22 -25.08 -32.29 0.58
C ALA A 22 -23.95 -31.52 -0.13
N VAL A 23 -24.19 -30.23 -0.39
CA VAL A 23 -23.12 -29.29 -0.66
C VAL A 23 -22.25 -29.31 0.58
N ALA A 24 -21.16 -30.06 0.50
CA ALA A 24 -20.03 -29.87 1.39
C ALA A 24 -19.57 -28.43 1.15
N ALA A 25 -20.07 -27.52 1.99
CA ALA A 25 -19.38 -26.26 2.22
C ALA A 25 -17.99 -26.68 2.68
N GLY A 26 -16.99 -26.52 1.80
CA GLY A 26 -15.63 -26.69 2.23
C GLY A 26 -15.40 -25.71 3.37
N ASP A 27 -15.24 -26.24 4.58
CA ASP A 27 -14.66 -25.52 5.71
C ASP A 27 -13.19 -25.29 5.36
N GLY A 28 -12.95 -24.40 4.40
CA GLY A 28 -11.66 -23.77 4.23
C GLY A 28 -11.46 -22.92 5.47
N GLU A 29 -10.65 -23.41 6.41
CA GLU A 29 -10.17 -22.59 7.51
C GLU A 29 -9.64 -21.29 6.89
N PRO A 30 -10.22 -20.12 7.25
CA PRO A 30 -9.93 -18.89 6.53
C PRO A 30 -8.44 -18.62 6.61
N GLU A 31 -7.85 -18.36 5.44
CA GLU A 31 -6.41 -18.23 5.33
C GLU A 31 -5.92 -17.13 6.27
N ARG A 32 -4.93 -17.48 7.09
CA ARG A 32 -4.31 -16.56 8.02
C ARG A 32 -3.68 -15.40 7.22
N PRO A 33 -4.08 -14.15 7.48
CA PRO A 33 -3.62 -13.02 6.68
C PRO A 33 -2.12 -12.79 6.86
N PRO A 34 -1.46 -12.18 5.86
CA PRO A 34 -0.09 -11.70 6.05
C PRO A 34 -0.06 -10.66 7.17
N ALA A 35 0.98 -10.73 8.01
CA ALA A 35 1.19 -9.71 9.05
C ALA A 35 1.44 -8.35 8.38
N GLY A 36 0.71 -7.33 8.80
CA GLY A 36 0.70 -6.05 8.10
C GLY A 36 -0.55 -5.21 8.34
N LEU A 37 -0.57 -4.06 7.65
CA LEU A 37 -1.76 -3.24 7.52
C LEU A 37 -2.85 -4.02 6.75
N MET A 38 -4.04 -4.12 7.31
CA MET A 38 -5.19 -4.74 6.64
C MET A 38 -5.99 -3.70 5.87
N TRP A 39 -6.30 -2.57 6.50
CA TRP A 39 -6.98 -1.45 5.87
C TRP A 39 -6.73 -0.13 6.59
N ASN A 40 -6.89 0.98 5.85
CA ASN A 40 -6.89 2.34 6.38
C ASN A 40 -8.10 3.08 5.79
N ARG A 41 -9.03 3.48 6.66
CA ARG A 41 -10.30 4.15 6.32
C ARG A 41 -10.32 5.62 6.75
N SER A 42 -9.21 6.13 7.30
CA SER A 42 -9.13 7.52 7.78
C SER A 42 -9.26 8.58 6.69
N GLY A 43 -8.92 8.24 5.44
CA GLY A 43 -8.77 9.21 4.35
C GLY A 43 -7.57 10.15 4.50
N LEU A 44 -6.69 9.91 5.49
CA LEU A 44 -5.54 10.74 5.82
C LEU A 44 -4.23 9.98 5.57
N PRO A 45 -3.13 10.70 5.28
CA PRO A 45 -1.84 10.07 5.03
C PRO A 45 -1.29 9.44 6.33
N ALA A 46 -0.96 8.15 6.26
CA ALA A 46 -0.33 7.42 7.34
C ALA A 46 1.17 7.74 7.40
N VAL A 47 1.60 8.53 8.38
CA VAL A 47 2.97 9.10 8.42
C VAL A 47 3.65 9.06 9.80
N PHE A 48 2.93 8.71 10.87
CA PHE A 48 3.47 8.64 12.23
C PHE A 48 3.78 7.19 12.61
N PRO A 49 4.94 6.88 13.21
CA PRO A 49 5.29 5.50 13.52
C PRO A 49 4.46 4.93 14.67
N LEU A 50 3.98 3.70 14.51
CA LEU A 50 3.49 2.86 15.59
C LEU A 50 4.27 1.55 15.54
N GLN A 51 4.94 1.22 16.65
CA GLN A 51 5.57 -0.07 16.84
C GLN A 51 4.83 -0.84 17.93
N VAL A 52 4.58 -2.13 17.70
CA VAL A 52 3.96 -3.01 18.69
C VAL A 52 4.86 -4.22 18.92
N ARG A 53 5.14 -4.52 20.19
CA ARG A 53 5.79 -5.75 20.66
C ARG A 53 4.72 -6.59 21.32
N THR A 54 4.63 -7.86 20.95
CA THR A 54 3.62 -8.77 21.49
C THR A 54 4.27 -10.02 22.07
N PRO A 55 3.66 -10.66 23.10
CA PRO A 55 4.06 -11.97 23.55
C PRO A 55 3.99 -13.01 22.42
N GLU A 56 4.78 -14.07 22.55
CA GLU A 56 4.66 -15.26 21.71
C GLU A 56 3.37 -16.05 22.03
N GLY A 57 2.98 -16.92 21.10
CA GLY A 57 1.81 -17.80 21.23
C GLY A 57 0.60 -17.31 20.43
N ASP A 58 0.03 -16.17 20.83
CA ASP A 58 -1.17 -15.61 20.19
C ASP A 58 -0.82 -14.65 19.06
N ASP A 59 -1.65 -14.61 18.01
CA ASP A 59 -1.64 -13.51 17.05
C ASP A 59 -2.65 -12.44 17.48
N TYR A 60 -2.53 -11.23 16.93
CA TYR A 60 -3.35 -10.09 17.32
C TYR A 60 -3.93 -9.36 16.12
N PHE A 61 -5.19 -8.97 16.26
CA PHE A 61 -5.87 -8.02 15.40
C PHE A 61 -5.95 -6.68 16.12
N LEU A 62 -5.29 -5.67 15.57
CA LEU A 62 -5.23 -4.31 16.11
C LEU A 62 -6.21 -3.43 15.35
N VAL A 63 -7.04 -2.68 16.07
CA VAL A 63 -7.89 -1.61 15.53
C VAL A 63 -7.58 -0.29 16.22
N LEU A 64 -7.41 0.76 15.42
CA LEU A 64 -7.31 2.15 15.87
C LEU A 64 -8.64 2.84 15.62
N SER A 65 -9.29 3.31 16.69
CA SER A 65 -10.58 4.01 16.62
C SER A 65 -10.40 5.47 17.02
N GLY A 66 -10.77 6.38 16.12
CA GLY A 66 -10.77 7.82 16.36
C GLY A 66 -12.19 8.36 16.55
N SER A 67 -12.34 9.68 16.52
CA SER A 67 -13.64 10.35 16.68
C SER A 67 -14.66 10.04 15.58
N LYS A 68 -14.20 9.60 14.41
CA LYS A 68 -15.05 9.22 13.26
C LYS A 68 -15.29 7.72 13.16
N GLY A 69 -14.94 6.96 14.21
CA GLY A 69 -14.97 5.50 14.22
C GLY A 69 -13.62 4.89 13.83
N ASP A 70 -13.67 3.67 13.32
CA ASP A 70 -12.47 2.89 13.04
C ASP A 70 -11.67 3.45 11.85
N ALA A 71 -10.41 3.77 12.10
CA ALA A 71 -9.56 4.48 11.16
C ALA A 71 -8.55 3.56 10.48
N LEU A 72 -8.04 2.55 11.19
CA LEU A 72 -7.01 1.64 10.69
C LEU A 72 -7.12 0.29 11.40
N ALA A 73 -6.87 -0.80 10.69
CA ALA A 73 -6.62 -2.10 11.31
C ALA A 73 -5.42 -2.82 10.72
N ALA A 74 -4.84 -3.69 11.54
CA ALA A 74 -3.66 -4.47 11.21
C ALA A 74 -3.70 -5.86 11.83
N TYR A 75 -3.05 -6.80 11.16
CA TYR A 75 -2.80 -8.14 11.67
C TYR A 75 -1.35 -8.25 12.14
N ILE A 76 -1.16 -8.72 13.36
CA ILE A 76 0.12 -8.85 14.04
C ILE A 76 0.37 -10.31 14.34
N ARG A 77 1.51 -10.83 13.87
CA ARG A 77 1.99 -12.14 14.29
C ARG A 77 2.63 -12.05 15.67
N GLY A 78 2.23 -12.92 16.59
CA GLY A 78 2.77 -13.02 17.94
C GLY A 78 4.29 -13.17 17.96
N GLY A 79 4.92 -12.62 19.00
CA GLY A 79 6.37 -12.73 19.23
C GLY A 79 7.25 -11.88 18.32
N LYS A 80 6.67 -11.18 17.33
CA LYS A 80 7.43 -10.33 16.39
C LYS A 80 7.19 -8.86 16.64
N PHE A 81 8.18 -8.04 16.28
CA PHE A 81 7.99 -6.61 16.15
C PHE A 81 7.08 -6.29 14.97
N PHE A 82 5.97 -5.64 15.26
CA PHE A 82 5.10 -5.07 14.26
C PHE A 82 5.36 -3.57 14.14
N LYS A 83 5.40 -3.06 12.90
CA LYS A 83 5.61 -1.64 12.62
C LYS A 83 4.63 -1.20 11.54
N VAL A 84 3.96 -0.09 11.78
CA VAL A 84 3.02 0.52 10.82
C VAL A 84 3.09 2.03 10.93
N LEU A 85 2.69 2.73 9.86
CA LEU A 85 2.47 4.16 9.91
C LEU A 85 0.99 4.43 10.18
N VAL A 86 0.73 5.41 11.02
CA VAL A 86 -0.60 5.80 11.50
C VAL A 86 -0.89 7.22 10.99
N PRO A 87 -2.15 7.51 10.59
CA PRO A 87 -2.57 8.86 10.25
C PRO A 87 -2.53 9.81 11.47
N PRO A 88 -2.48 11.13 11.27
CA PRO A 88 -2.60 12.07 12.39
C PRO A 88 -3.93 11.88 13.14
N GLY A 89 -3.91 12.07 14.45
CA GLY A 89 -5.12 12.02 15.29
C GLY A 89 -4.89 11.39 16.65
N ARG A 90 -5.96 11.33 17.44
CA ARG A 90 -6.01 10.64 18.74
C ARG A 90 -6.83 9.36 18.59
N TYR A 91 -6.25 8.21 18.94
CA TYR A 91 -6.85 6.90 18.71
C TYR A 91 -6.86 6.04 19.97
N ALA A 92 -8.00 5.39 20.22
CA ALA A 92 -8.07 4.25 21.12
C ALA A 92 -7.53 3.01 20.38
N LEU A 93 -6.65 2.24 21.03
CA LEU A 93 -6.06 1.04 20.45
C LEU A 93 -6.69 -0.18 21.10
N ARG A 94 -7.32 -1.01 20.27
CA ARG A 94 -8.00 -2.24 20.68
C ARG A 94 -7.33 -3.43 20.03
N PHE A 95 -7.06 -4.44 20.83
CA PHE A 95 -6.44 -5.70 20.44
C PHE A 95 -7.46 -6.82 20.67
N ALA A 96 -7.67 -7.63 19.65
CA ALA A 96 -8.20 -8.96 19.80
C ALA A 96 -7.03 -9.93 19.64
N GLY A 97 -6.86 -10.90 20.53
CA GLY A 97 -5.75 -11.85 20.51
C GLY A 97 -6.25 -13.29 20.62
N GLY A 98 -5.57 -14.21 19.95
CA GLY A 98 -5.82 -15.63 20.08
C GLY A 98 -5.11 -16.50 19.04
N ALA A 99 -5.39 -17.79 19.10
CA ALA A 99 -4.95 -18.78 18.13
C ALA A 99 -6.00 -18.99 17.04
N GLY A 100 -5.57 -19.31 15.81
CA GLY A 100 -6.50 -19.68 14.72
C GLY A 100 -7.34 -18.50 14.22
N TRP A 101 -6.82 -17.74 13.26
CA TRP A 101 -7.58 -16.64 12.66
C TRP A 101 -8.80 -17.17 11.88
N LEU A 102 -9.98 -16.63 12.17
CA LEU A 102 -11.28 -17.01 11.59
C LEU A 102 -11.94 -15.91 10.74
N GLY A 103 -11.21 -14.84 10.42
CA GLY A 103 -11.69 -13.68 9.66
C GLY A 103 -12.16 -12.52 10.54
N GLU A 104 -12.23 -11.30 10.01
CA GLU A 104 -12.53 -10.07 10.79
C GLU A 104 -13.85 -10.13 11.58
N ALA A 105 -14.84 -10.89 11.09
CA ALA A 105 -16.13 -11.03 11.77
C ALA A 105 -16.10 -12.00 12.97
N ARG A 106 -15.20 -12.99 12.96
CA ARG A 106 -15.08 -14.03 13.99
C ARG A 106 -13.78 -13.96 14.78
N LEU A 107 -12.84 -13.13 14.35
CA LEU A 107 -11.52 -12.90 14.94
C LEU A 107 -10.77 -14.21 15.16
N PHE A 108 -10.52 -14.62 16.40
CA PHE A 108 -9.83 -15.86 16.76
C PHE A 108 -10.79 -16.92 17.33
N GLY A 109 -12.09 -16.75 17.07
CA GLY A 109 -13.13 -17.66 17.57
C GLY A 109 -13.59 -17.35 19.00
N PRO A 110 -14.25 -18.32 19.66
CA PRO A 110 -14.85 -18.13 20.99
C PRO A 110 -13.86 -17.74 22.08
N ASP A 111 -12.60 -18.16 21.94
CA ASP A 111 -11.52 -17.89 22.90
C ASP A 111 -10.77 -16.58 22.62
N THR A 112 -11.32 -15.70 21.76
CA THR A 112 -10.73 -14.39 21.47
C THR A 112 -10.62 -13.56 22.75
N GLY A 113 -9.39 -13.24 23.15
CA GLY A 113 -9.12 -12.30 24.23
C GLY A 113 -9.17 -10.86 23.71
N PHE A 114 -9.81 -9.96 24.46
CA PHE A 114 -9.89 -8.54 24.11
C PHE A 114 -9.08 -7.70 25.11
N PHE A 115 -8.36 -6.71 24.59
CA PHE A 115 -7.59 -5.77 25.39
C PHE A 115 -7.60 -4.38 24.74
N GLU A 116 -7.83 -3.35 25.54
CA GLU A 116 -7.80 -1.95 25.10
C GLU A 116 -6.79 -1.18 25.93
N LEU A 117 -6.01 -0.28 25.30
CA LEU A 117 -5.14 0.61 26.05
C LEU A 117 -5.97 1.55 26.95
N PRO A 118 -5.53 1.81 28.19
CA PRO A 118 -6.28 2.66 29.11
C PRO A 118 -6.40 4.11 28.62
N GLU A 119 -5.38 4.60 27.91
CA GLU A 119 -5.34 5.97 27.40
C GLU A 119 -5.21 5.98 25.87
N PRO A 120 -5.99 6.82 25.16
CA PRO A 120 -5.83 7.00 23.73
C PRO A 120 -4.49 7.65 23.38
N LEU A 121 -3.85 7.18 22.31
CA LEU A 121 -2.57 7.68 21.84
C LEU A 121 -2.74 8.81 20.83
N GLU A 122 -1.95 9.88 20.96
CA GLU A 122 -1.95 11.01 20.03
C GLU A 122 -0.77 10.92 19.05
N PHE A 123 -1.09 10.90 17.76
CA PHE A 123 -0.15 10.92 16.65
C PHE A 123 -0.20 12.29 15.98
N ALA A 124 0.83 13.09 16.19
CA ALA A 124 0.85 14.48 15.75
C ALA A 124 2.27 14.98 15.51
N VAL A 125 2.39 16.07 14.76
CA VAL A 125 3.65 16.83 14.71
C VAL A 125 3.75 17.66 15.99
N ARG A 126 4.90 17.61 16.65
CA ARG A 126 5.24 18.43 17.81
C ARG A 126 6.38 19.39 17.44
N GLY A 127 6.30 20.62 17.95
CA GLY A 127 7.34 21.64 17.76
C GLY A 127 7.74 21.83 16.30
N THR A 128 9.04 21.89 16.04
CA THR A 128 9.64 22.21 14.73
C THR A 128 9.75 20.98 13.81
N GLY A 129 8.68 20.21 13.63
CA GLY A 129 8.64 19.10 12.66
C GLY A 129 9.02 17.73 13.23
N ILE A 130 8.82 17.50 14.53
CA ILE A 130 8.99 16.17 15.13
C ILE A 130 7.69 15.39 14.93
N LYS A 131 7.74 14.27 14.22
CA LYS A 131 6.61 13.33 14.14
C LYS A 131 6.61 12.48 15.41
N ALA A 132 5.61 12.69 16.26
CA ALA A 132 5.40 11.90 17.47
C ALA A 132 4.55 10.67 17.15
N GLY A 133 5.14 9.50 17.37
CA GLY A 133 4.51 8.20 17.34
C GLY A 133 4.74 7.45 18.65
N HIS A 134 4.49 6.14 18.66
CA HIS A 134 4.49 5.34 19.90
C HIS A 134 5.03 3.93 19.70
N MET A 135 5.67 3.39 20.74
CA MET A 135 5.97 1.97 20.88
C MET A 135 5.10 1.40 22.01
N VAL A 136 4.31 0.38 21.68
CA VAL A 136 3.47 -0.35 22.62
C VAL A 136 4.07 -1.72 22.86
N THR A 137 4.36 -2.06 24.11
CA THR A 137 4.86 -3.38 24.52
C THR A 137 3.77 -4.08 25.30
N LEU A 138 3.23 -5.16 24.75
CA LEU A 138 2.29 -6.03 25.44
C LEU A 138 3.03 -7.14 26.19
N THR A 139 2.66 -7.37 27.45
CA THR A 139 3.18 -8.45 28.29
C THR A 139 2.04 -9.23 28.91
N ARG A 140 2.21 -10.54 29.09
CA ARG A 140 1.20 -11.39 29.74
C ARG A 140 1.34 -11.28 31.25
N GLU A 141 0.25 -10.93 31.92
CA GLU A 141 0.19 -10.92 33.38
C GLU A 141 -0.05 -12.33 33.91
N LEU A 142 0.85 -12.78 34.79
CA LEU A 142 0.72 -14.04 35.52
C LEU A 142 0.26 -13.77 36.97
N PRO A 143 -0.54 -14.65 37.58
CA PRO A 143 -1.07 -15.91 37.04
C PRO A 143 -2.42 -15.76 36.30
N ARG A 144 -3.03 -14.57 36.28
CA ARG A 144 -4.43 -14.37 35.82
C ARG A 144 -4.62 -14.32 34.29
N GLY A 145 -3.55 -14.36 33.51
CA GLY A 145 -3.60 -14.51 32.04
C GLY A 145 -4.00 -13.26 31.26
N GLY A 146 -4.09 -12.10 31.91
CA GLY A 146 -4.40 -10.81 31.28
C GLY A 146 -3.23 -10.23 30.45
N LEU A 147 -3.48 -9.13 29.75
CA LEU A 147 -2.45 -8.35 29.07
C LEU A 147 -2.20 -7.04 29.81
N ARG A 148 -0.92 -6.67 29.95
CA ARG A 148 -0.47 -5.36 30.36
C ARG A 148 0.20 -4.68 29.19
N ALA A 149 0.03 -3.36 29.09
CA ALA A 149 0.71 -2.56 28.09
C ALA A 149 1.63 -1.53 28.74
N GLU A 150 2.82 -1.41 28.18
CA GLU A 150 3.74 -0.30 28.41
C GLU A 150 3.81 0.52 27.13
N VAL A 151 3.69 1.84 27.25
CA VAL A 151 3.66 2.76 26.11
C VAL A 151 4.82 3.74 26.25
N GLU A 152 5.66 3.79 25.23
CA GLU A 152 6.79 4.72 25.11
C GLU A 152 6.58 5.60 23.87
N GLY A 153 7.00 6.87 23.97
CA GLY A 153 7.00 7.76 22.81
C GLY A 153 8.08 7.34 21.81
N GLN A 154 7.79 7.48 20.51
CA GLN A 154 8.74 7.23 19.43
C GLN A 154 8.77 8.44 18.49
N PHE A 155 9.92 9.10 18.37
CA PHE A 155 10.01 10.40 17.69
C PHE A 155 10.89 10.36 16.44
N VAL A 156 10.38 10.93 15.35
CA VAL A 156 11.15 11.14 14.11
C VAL A 156 11.30 12.64 13.86
N CYS A 157 12.52 13.17 13.94
CA CYS A 157 12.80 14.55 13.56
C CYS A 157 12.95 14.69 12.05
N GLN A 158 12.38 15.76 11.52
CA GLN A 158 12.67 16.21 10.17
C GLN A 158 13.61 17.41 10.23
N VAL A 159 14.83 17.24 9.70
CA VAL A 159 15.80 18.32 9.58
C VAL A 159 15.79 18.79 8.12
N ALA A 160 15.34 20.03 7.91
CA ALA A 160 15.42 20.70 6.62
C ALA A 160 16.76 21.44 6.53
N SER A 161 17.55 21.16 5.50
CA SER A 161 18.77 21.90 5.19
C SER A 161 18.62 22.64 3.87
N LEU A 162 19.01 23.92 3.90
CA LEU A 162 19.13 24.78 2.72
C LEU A 162 20.44 24.56 1.97
N GLU A 163 21.40 23.82 2.56
CA GLU A 163 22.45 23.15 1.80
C GLU A 163 21.83 21.95 1.07
N GLY A 164 21.05 22.25 0.02
CA GLY A 164 20.88 21.26 -1.04
C GLY A 164 22.27 20.78 -1.46
N MET A 165 22.45 19.46 -1.63
CA MET A 165 23.69 18.88 -2.15
C MET A 165 24.17 19.78 -3.28
N ALA A 166 25.33 20.44 -3.12
CA ALA A 166 25.91 21.24 -4.19
C ALA A 166 25.81 20.37 -5.44
N PRO A 167 25.19 20.87 -6.55
CA PRO A 167 25.02 20.05 -7.73
C PRO A 167 26.37 19.46 -8.03
N GLN A 168 26.51 18.14 -7.85
CA GLN A 168 27.71 17.45 -8.28
C GLN A 168 27.81 17.85 -9.73
N GLN A 169 28.84 18.63 -10.07
CA GLN A 169 29.07 19.04 -11.43
C GLN A 169 29.01 17.75 -12.21
N ALA A 170 27.94 17.59 -12.99
CA ALA A 170 27.84 16.48 -13.89
C ALA A 170 29.08 16.66 -14.76
N VAL A 171 30.09 15.80 -14.54
CA VAL A 171 31.16 15.62 -15.50
C VAL A 171 30.41 15.52 -16.83
N PRO A 172 30.71 16.37 -17.83
CA PRO A 172 30.04 16.28 -19.11
C PRO A 172 30.36 14.90 -19.67
N GLN A 173 29.54 13.91 -19.32
CA GLN A 173 29.48 12.66 -20.03
C GLN A 173 28.95 13.09 -21.37
N GLY A 174 29.89 13.24 -22.32
CA GLY A 174 29.68 13.87 -23.61
C GLY A 174 28.33 13.45 -24.14
N ARG A 175 27.50 14.44 -24.48
CA ARG A 175 26.11 14.31 -24.91
C ARG A 175 25.94 13.06 -25.76
N ARG A 176 25.63 11.91 -25.13
CA ARG A 176 24.99 10.80 -25.81
C ARG A 176 23.55 11.23 -25.89
N GLY A 177 23.29 12.14 -26.83
CA GLY A 177 21.93 12.41 -27.25
C GLY A 177 21.29 11.05 -27.54
N PHE A 178 20.12 10.81 -26.98
CA PHE A 178 19.27 9.72 -27.42
C PHE A 178 18.98 9.97 -28.91
N GLY A 179 19.78 9.34 -29.77
CA GLY A 179 19.43 9.20 -31.16
C GLY A 179 18.21 8.31 -31.20
N LEU A 180 17.04 8.90 -31.47
CA LEU A 180 15.89 8.12 -31.93
C LEU A 180 16.37 7.36 -33.16
N GLY A 181 16.62 6.06 -33.01
CA GLY A 181 17.03 5.21 -34.11
C GLY A 181 16.01 5.29 -35.24
N GLY A 182 16.51 5.40 -36.47
CA GLY A 182 15.70 5.54 -37.68
C GLY A 182 16.14 6.75 -38.52
N ASP A 183 16.31 6.55 -39.81
CA ASP A 183 16.59 7.64 -40.74
C ASP A 183 15.40 8.63 -40.81
N ALA A 184 15.66 9.81 -41.37
CA ALA A 184 14.66 10.88 -41.47
C ALA A 184 13.46 10.49 -42.37
N GLN A 185 13.68 9.58 -43.33
CA GLN A 185 12.69 9.14 -44.29
C GLN A 185 11.68 8.18 -43.66
N ALA A 186 12.14 7.27 -42.81
CA ALA A 186 11.31 6.40 -41.99
C ALA A 186 10.41 7.21 -41.06
N ARG A 187 10.95 8.26 -40.43
CA ARG A 187 10.16 9.17 -39.56
C ARG A 187 9.11 9.96 -40.34
N ALA A 188 9.42 10.42 -41.54
CA ALA A 188 8.46 11.11 -42.41
C ALA A 188 7.29 10.19 -42.81
N GLY A 189 7.58 8.91 -43.13
CA GLY A 189 6.56 7.92 -43.45
C GLY A 189 5.60 7.64 -42.29
N LEU A 190 6.11 7.51 -41.07
CA LEU A 190 5.30 7.30 -39.86
C LEU A 190 4.39 8.49 -39.55
N HIS A 191 4.93 9.71 -39.69
CA HIS A 191 4.16 10.93 -39.46
C HIS A 191 3.02 11.11 -40.48
N LEU A 192 3.25 10.77 -41.76
CA LEU A 192 2.21 10.75 -42.79
C LEU A 192 1.11 9.72 -42.49
N ARG A 193 1.48 8.49 -42.11
CA ARG A 193 0.52 7.44 -41.73
C ARG A 193 -0.34 7.82 -40.53
N TRP A 194 0.25 8.46 -39.52
CA TRP A 194 -0.48 8.98 -38.36
C TRP A 194 -1.46 10.09 -38.76
N ARG A 195 -1.03 11.07 -39.58
CA ARG A 195 -1.90 12.12 -40.12
C ARG A 195 -3.09 11.57 -40.89
N LEU A 196 -2.90 10.46 -41.59
CA LEU A 196 -3.94 9.80 -42.39
C LEU A 196 -4.79 8.80 -41.60
N ARG A 197 -4.58 8.66 -40.27
CA ARG A 197 -5.30 7.72 -39.36
C ARG A 197 -5.33 6.27 -39.88
N LEU A 198 -4.27 5.82 -40.54
CA LEU A 198 -4.21 4.47 -41.11
C LEU A 198 -3.80 3.37 -40.09
N THR A 199 -4.11 3.53 -38.80
CA THR A 199 -3.52 2.68 -37.75
C THR A 199 -4.48 1.68 -37.09
N GLY A 200 -4.13 0.40 -37.17
CA GLY A 200 -4.13 -0.51 -36.02
C GLY A 200 -2.68 -0.86 -35.72
N VAL A 201 -2.18 -0.62 -34.50
CA VAL A 201 -0.75 -0.78 -34.18
C VAL A 201 -0.52 -2.09 -33.43
N GLU A 202 0.17 -3.02 -34.07
CA GLU A 202 0.69 -4.21 -33.38
C GLU A 202 1.88 -3.84 -32.47
N PRO A 203 1.93 -4.40 -31.24
CA PRO A 203 3.01 -4.16 -30.30
C PRO A 203 4.35 -4.70 -30.82
N GLY A 204 5.42 -3.92 -30.66
CA GLY A 204 6.79 -4.31 -31.06
C GLY A 204 7.28 -3.70 -32.38
N THR A 205 6.40 -3.06 -33.15
CA THR A 205 6.73 -2.40 -34.42
C THR A 205 7.44 -1.05 -34.24
N PRO A 206 8.18 -0.55 -35.26
CA PRO A 206 8.73 0.81 -35.27
C PRO A 206 7.67 1.90 -35.00
N ASP A 207 6.46 1.72 -35.54
CA ASP A 207 5.30 2.60 -35.35
C ASP A 207 4.91 2.68 -33.86
N ALA A 208 4.89 1.53 -33.17
CA ALA A 208 4.61 1.44 -31.73
C ALA A 208 5.69 2.13 -30.87
N ARG A 209 6.95 2.13 -31.31
CA ARG A 209 8.04 2.85 -30.63
C ARG A 209 7.97 4.36 -30.86
N TRP A 210 7.62 4.77 -32.09
CA TRP A 210 7.45 6.19 -32.43
C TRP A 210 6.27 6.81 -31.68
N GLN A 211 5.12 6.14 -31.60
CA GLN A 211 3.99 6.61 -30.79
C GLN A 211 4.32 6.75 -29.30
N ARG A 212 5.09 5.81 -28.71
CA ARG A 212 5.56 5.96 -27.33
C ARG A 212 6.50 7.15 -27.15
N SER A 213 7.30 7.49 -28.17
CA SER A 213 8.17 8.66 -28.13
C SER A 213 7.42 9.99 -28.24
N LEU A 214 6.22 10.01 -28.83
CA LEU A 214 5.35 11.20 -28.84
C LEU A 214 4.85 11.56 -27.45
N PHE A 215 4.58 10.58 -26.56
CA PHE A 215 4.20 10.87 -25.17
C PHE A 215 5.32 11.53 -24.34
N VAL A 216 6.57 11.46 -24.81
CA VAL A 216 7.71 12.17 -24.18
C VAL A 216 7.84 13.60 -24.73
N LEU A 217 7.32 13.88 -25.93
CA LEU A 217 7.50 15.15 -26.64
C LEU A 217 6.24 16.02 -26.73
N GLU A 218 5.05 15.48 -26.45
CA GLU A 218 3.79 16.22 -26.33
C GLU A 218 3.41 16.45 -24.86
N SER A 219 4.28 17.15 -24.14
CA SER A 219 3.79 18.02 -23.06
C SER A 219 3.53 19.40 -23.68
N PRO A 220 2.28 19.86 -23.82
CA PRO A 220 1.95 21.18 -24.38
C PRO A 220 2.50 22.36 -23.56
N ASN A 221 3.16 22.10 -22.42
CA ASN A 221 3.81 23.09 -21.57
C ASN A 221 5.33 23.25 -21.80
N LEU A 222 5.96 22.49 -22.71
CA LEU A 222 7.35 22.72 -23.07
C LEU A 222 7.46 23.88 -24.05
N ARG A 223 7.58 25.10 -23.52
CA ARG A 223 7.96 26.29 -24.30
C ARG A 223 9.27 25.99 -25.04
N ARG A 224 9.23 26.00 -26.38
CA ARG A 224 10.45 26.07 -27.20
C ARG A 224 11.15 27.38 -26.85
N HIS A 225 12.30 27.29 -26.18
CA HIS A 225 13.18 28.45 -26.07
C HIS A 225 13.68 28.80 -27.49
N PRO A 226 13.50 30.04 -27.96
CA PRO A 226 14.23 30.49 -29.13
C PRO A 226 15.73 30.47 -28.81
N PRO A 227 16.61 30.28 -29.81
CA PRO A 227 18.05 30.38 -29.60
C PRO A 227 18.37 31.80 -29.11
N ASN A 228 18.97 31.89 -27.91
CA ASN A 228 19.43 33.14 -27.31
C ASN A 228 20.30 33.90 -28.32
N THR A 229 19.82 35.05 -28.78
CA THR A 229 20.66 36.10 -29.33
C THR A 229 21.13 36.91 -28.13
N THR A 230 22.36 36.66 -27.68
CA THR A 230 22.92 37.31 -26.49
C THR A 230 23.27 38.76 -26.84
N GLU A 231 22.48 39.73 -26.37
CA GLU A 231 22.94 41.11 -26.23
C GLU A 231 23.91 41.20 -25.03
N PRO A 232 25.12 41.75 -25.21
CA PRO A 232 26.06 41.93 -24.10
C PRO A 232 25.69 43.19 -23.31
N GLY A 233 25.22 43.02 -22.07
CA GLY A 233 25.14 44.17 -21.14
C GLY A 233 24.11 44.11 -20.01
N GLN A 234 23.24 43.11 -19.92
CA GLN A 234 22.29 43.01 -18.79
C GLN A 234 22.69 41.92 -17.79
N PRO A 235 22.82 42.24 -16.48
CA PRO A 235 22.98 41.22 -15.46
C PRO A 235 21.68 40.41 -15.37
N GLN A 236 21.72 39.17 -15.84
CA GLN A 236 20.65 38.20 -15.64
C GLN A 236 20.47 37.98 -14.14
N VAL A 237 19.36 38.46 -13.57
CA VAL A 237 18.93 38.04 -12.24
C VAL A 237 18.45 36.59 -12.37
N GLN A 238 19.36 35.66 -12.12
CA GLN A 238 19.02 34.24 -12.00
C GLN A 238 18.19 34.07 -10.73
N THR A 239 16.86 34.00 -10.86
CA THR A 239 16.00 33.44 -9.83
C THR A 239 16.31 31.94 -9.70
N GLY A 240 17.35 31.62 -8.93
CA GLY A 240 17.70 30.25 -8.59
C GLY A 240 16.63 29.66 -7.68
N TYR A 241 16.00 28.57 -8.10
CA TYR A 241 15.25 27.70 -7.19
C TYR A 241 16.23 27.21 -6.11
N ARG A 242 16.08 27.66 -4.87
CA ARG A 242 16.82 27.08 -3.74
C ARG A 242 16.27 25.68 -3.51
N SER A 243 17.00 24.65 -3.93
CA SER A 243 16.72 23.28 -3.55
C SER A 243 17.01 23.13 -2.05
N TYR A 244 16.07 22.52 -1.32
CA TYR A 244 16.28 22.12 0.06
C TYR A 244 16.26 20.59 0.14
N SER A 245 17.00 20.04 1.08
CA SER A 245 16.96 18.61 1.39
C SER A 245 16.31 18.40 2.75
N VAL A 246 15.46 17.36 2.88
CA VAL A 246 14.86 16.98 4.16
C VAL A 246 15.40 15.62 4.54
N ARG A 247 16.04 15.53 5.71
CA ARG A 247 16.49 14.26 6.29
C ARG A 247 15.57 13.90 7.46
N SER A 248 15.17 12.63 7.53
CA SER A 248 14.39 12.11 8.65
C SER A 248 15.30 11.24 9.53
N LEU A 249 15.34 11.53 10.84
CA LEU A 249 16.18 10.85 11.82
C LEU A 249 15.33 10.43 13.02
N TYR A 250 15.60 9.28 13.63
CA TYR A 250 15.02 8.92 14.93
C TYR A 250 15.69 9.74 16.02
N CYS A 251 14.91 10.29 16.95
CA CYS A 251 15.39 11.29 17.92
C CYS A 251 15.08 10.97 19.39
N GLY A 252 14.63 9.76 19.68
CA GLY A 252 14.13 9.37 20.99
C GLY A 252 13.07 8.30 20.85
#